data_AF-A0A6I2UH00-F1
#
_entry.id   AF-A0A6I2UH00-F1
#
_cell.length_a   1.000
_cell.length_b   1.000
_cell.length_c   1.000
_cell.angle_alpha   90.00
_cell.angle_beta   90.00
_cell.angle_gamma   90.00
#
_symmetry.space_group_name_H-M   'P 1'
#
loop_
_entity.id
_entity.type
_entity.pdbx_description
1 polymer ?
#
loop_
_entity_poly.entity_id
_entity_poly.type
_entity_poly.pdbx_seq_one_letter_code
_entity_poly.pdbx_strand_id
1 'polypeptide(L)'
;MVAEDVRVEDVFDMDFLQKFQDNFARAVGMTAVTVDADGKPITRPTDWSEFCMKYTRGTAEGCRRCEQCDKNGGETAARTGRPTLYECHAGLYDFGAPIIVDGKQIGSILGGQILTAPPNEDKFRAYAKEIGADPEKYVEAVRKIQIMPRERLEYAAEVLFMMASSFSRMGHYQYQLRKMAESINETAMHVSAAMEELAASANDVNENQKGLNKEIENVSAISSKINEFTSLIRDIAKQTRLLGLNASIEAARAGTAGAGFAVVSEEIGKLADSSRETVDKIQEFTDQIGESVNETVSKGEATSEIVGQQTSAIAEVAQELTRLSETAGKLVELANHK
;
A
#
# COMPACT_ATOMS: atom_id res chain seq x y z
N MET A 1 -8.48 -1.45 -11.45
CA MET A 1 -8.62 -0.12 -10.81
C MET A 1 -8.93 0.86 -11.92
N VAL A 2 -10.08 1.51 -11.85
CA VAL A 2 -10.50 2.52 -12.83
C VAL A 2 -9.54 3.70 -12.69
N ALA A 3 -8.87 4.10 -13.78
CA ALA A 3 -8.09 5.32 -13.76
C ALA A 3 -9.03 6.47 -13.39
N GLU A 4 -8.81 7.10 -12.24
CA GLU A 4 -9.40 8.39 -11.90
C GLU A 4 -9.17 9.37 -13.07
N ASP A 5 -10.06 10.36 -13.23
CA ASP A 5 -9.95 11.39 -14.26
C ASP A 5 -8.69 12.26 -14.05
N VAL A 6 -7.53 11.75 -14.48
CA VAL A 6 -6.26 12.49 -14.52
C VAL A 6 -6.43 13.67 -15.47
N ARG A 7 -6.17 14.88 -14.99
CA ARG A 7 -6.22 16.10 -15.80
C ARG A 7 -4.82 16.57 -16.16
N VAL A 8 -4.71 17.55 -17.06
CA VAL A 8 -3.41 18.10 -17.49
C VAL A 8 -2.66 18.70 -16.30
N GLU A 9 -3.36 19.37 -15.39
CA GLU A 9 -2.82 20.01 -14.20
C GLU A 9 -2.26 19.03 -13.16
N ASP A 10 -2.66 17.75 -13.25
CA ASP A 10 -2.18 16.71 -12.36
C ASP A 10 -0.84 16.11 -12.85
N VAL A 11 -0.48 16.34 -14.12
CA VAL A 11 0.76 15.81 -14.74
C VAL A 11 1.70 16.90 -15.28
N PHE A 12 1.25 18.14 -15.43
CA PHE A 12 2.08 19.27 -15.82
C PHE A 12 2.18 20.32 -14.72
N ASP A 13 3.39 20.85 -14.53
CA ASP A 13 3.51 22.17 -13.92
C ASP A 13 2.98 23.24 -14.88
N MET A 14 1.95 23.97 -14.45
CA MET A 14 1.24 24.92 -15.31
C MET A 14 2.07 26.16 -15.68
N ASP A 15 3.00 26.58 -14.82
CA ASP A 15 3.89 27.69 -15.11
C ASP A 15 4.94 27.29 -16.14
N PHE A 16 5.48 26.08 -16.01
CA PHE A 16 6.35 25.49 -17.01
C PHE A 16 5.64 25.34 -18.36
N LEU A 17 4.44 24.74 -18.37
CA LEU A 17 3.66 24.51 -19.58
C LEU A 17 3.36 25.82 -20.33
N GLN A 18 2.95 26.88 -19.61
CA GLN A 18 2.75 28.20 -20.21
C GLN A 18 4.04 28.78 -20.81
N LYS A 19 5.15 28.77 -20.05
CA LYS A 19 6.43 29.31 -20.53
C LYS A 19 6.95 28.57 -21.75
N PHE A 20 6.82 27.24 -21.72
CA PHE A 20 7.21 26.37 -22.81
C PHE A 20 6.40 26.65 -24.06
N GLN A 21 5.07 26.70 -23.94
CA GLN A 21 4.16 27.07 -25.03
C GLN A 21 4.55 28.43 -25.61
N ASP A 22 4.74 29.44 -24.76
CA ASP A 22 5.07 30.80 -25.18
C ASP A 22 6.38 30.84 -25.98
N ASN A 23 7.43 30.22 -25.46
CA ASN A 23 8.75 30.19 -26.10
C ASN A 23 8.72 29.39 -27.40
N PHE A 24 8.03 28.26 -27.42
CA PHE A 24 7.93 27.43 -28.62
C PHE A 24 7.17 28.15 -29.74
N ALA A 25 5.99 28.68 -29.43
CA ALA A 25 5.15 29.41 -30.37
C ALA A 25 5.91 30.60 -30.98
N ARG A 26 6.60 31.40 -30.16
CA ARG A 26 7.42 32.53 -30.62
C ARG A 26 8.63 32.11 -31.45
N ALA A 27 9.33 31.04 -31.06
CA ALA A 27 10.50 30.58 -31.79
C ALA A 27 10.14 30.03 -33.19
N VAL A 28 9.00 29.35 -33.30
CA VAL A 28 8.48 28.83 -34.57
C VAL A 28 7.83 29.95 -35.40
N GLY A 29 7.30 30.98 -34.75
CA GLY A 29 6.53 32.05 -35.37
C GLY A 29 5.10 31.57 -35.64
N MET A 30 4.43 31.07 -34.62
CA MET A 30 3.04 30.66 -34.70
C MET A 30 2.33 30.93 -33.39
N THR A 31 1.05 30.61 -33.37
CA THR A 31 0.22 30.73 -32.17
C THR A 31 0.11 29.37 -31.49
N ALA A 32 -0.14 29.38 -30.18
CA ALA A 32 -0.45 28.16 -29.46
C ALA A 32 -1.39 28.41 -28.27
N VAL A 33 -2.14 27.40 -27.90
CA VAL A 33 -2.93 27.34 -26.65
C VAL A 33 -3.05 25.89 -26.22
N THR A 34 -3.05 25.63 -24.94
CA THR A 34 -3.33 24.30 -24.39
C THR A 34 -4.74 24.29 -23.83
N VAL A 35 -5.46 23.23 -24.16
CA VAL A 35 -6.85 23.01 -23.76
C VAL A 35 -6.98 21.69 -23.00
N ASP A 36 -7.97 21.59 -22.13
CA ASP A 36 -8.36 20.34 -21.48
C ASP A 36 -9.05 19.37 -22.45
N ALA A 37 -9.48 18.21 -21.95
CA ALA A 37 -10.17 17.19 -22.74
C ALA A 37 -11.50 17.68 -23.36
N ASP A 38 -12.12 18.71 -22.78
CA ASP A 38 -13.36 19.33 -23.29
C ASP A 38 -13.07 20.47 -24.29
N GLY A 39 -11.79 20.78 -24.55
CA GLY A 39 -11.38 21.85 -25.45
C GLY A 39 -11.37 23.24 -24.79
N LYS A 40 -11.54 23.33 -23.47
CA LYS A 40 -11.47 24.61 -22.77
C LYS A 40 -10.01 25.00 -22.52
N PRO A 41 -9.61 26.26 -22.80
CA PRO A 41 -8.26 26.74 -22.53
C PRO A 41 -7.87 26.62 -21.05
N ILE A 42 -6.73 25.98 -20.80
CA ILE A 42 -6.09 25.87 -19.48
C ILE A 42 -4.76 26.66 -19.42
N THR A 43 -4.24 27.08 -20.56
CA THR A 43 -3.18 28.10 -20.66
C THR A 43 -3.72 29.37 -21.32
N ARG A 44 -3.00 30.48 -21.11
CA ARG A 44 -3.24 31.69 -21.88
C ARG A 44 -2.76 31.49 -23.32
N PRO A 45 -3.53 31.95 -24.31
CA PRO A 45 -3.11 31.82 -25.69
C PRO A 45 -1.90 32.71 -26.03
N THR A 46 -0.95 32.16 -26.79
CA THR A 46 0.28 32.86 -27.19
C THR A 46 0.11 33.51 -28.57
N ASP A 47 0.31 34.83 -28.63
CA ASP A 47 0.47 35.65 -29.85
C ASP A 47 -0.61 35.46 -30.93
N TRP A 48 -1.87 35.25 -30.52
CA TRP A 48 -2.99 35.10 -31.44
C TRP A 48 -3.14 36.30 -32.39
N SER A 49 -3.38 36.01 -33.68
CA SER A 49 -3.46 37.02 -34.72
C SER A 49 -4.71 37.89 -34.61
N GLU A 50 -4.58 39.16 -35.01
CA GLU A 50 -5.73 40.05 -35.15
C GLU A 50 -6.74 39.53 -36.16
N PHE A 51 -6.28 38.85 -37.22
CA PHE A 51 -7.13 38.20 -38.21
C PHE A 51 -8.11 37.24 -37.52
N CYS A 52 -7.59 36.25 -36.79
CA CYS A 52 -8.43 35.27 -36.11
C CYS A 52 -9.26 35.88 -34.98
N MET A 53 -8.67 36.74 -34.15
CA MET A 53 -9.37 37.22 -32.95
C MET A 53 -10.34 38.34 -33.20
N LYS A 54 -9.92 39.37 -33.93
CA LYS A 54 -10.70 40.59 -34.07
C LYS A 54 -11.67 40.50 -35.23
N TYR A 55 -11.28 39.85 -36.32
CA TYR A 55 -12.05 39.89 -37.57
C TYR A 55 -12.76 38.58 -37.91
N THR A 56 -12.21 37.42 -37.56
CA THR A 56 -12.90 36.13 -37.74
C THR A 56 -13.79 35.80 -36.55
N ARG A 57 -13.22 35.60 -35.35
CA ARG A 57 -14.00 35.33 -34.12
C ARG A 57 -14.78 36.55 -33.62
N GLY A 58 -14.47 37.75 -34.13
CA GLY A 58 -15.23 38.96 -33.83
C GLY A 58 -16.63 38.98 -34.41
N THR A 59 -16.96 38.09 -35.35
CA THR A 59 -18.32 37.93 -35.87
C THR A 59 -18.98 36.67 -35.30
N ALA A 60 -20.31 36.68 -35.15
CA ALA A 60 -21.04 35.55 -34.58
C ALA A 60 -20.85 34.26 -35.41
N GLU A 61 -20.92 34.36 -36.74
CA GLU A 61 -20.76 33.21 -37.63
C GLU A 61 -19.31 32.74 -37.72
N GLY A 62 -18.34 33.66 -37.72
CA GLY A 62 -16.93 33.31 -37.70
C GLY A 62 -16.52 32.62 -36.39
N CYS A 63 -16.99 33.12 -35.25
CA CYS A 63 -16.75 32.48 -33.94
C CYS A 63 -17.30 31.06 -33.88
N ARG A 64 -18.57 30.86 -34.30
CA ARG A 64 -19.20 29.54 -34.35
C ARG A 64 -18.41 28.53 -35.19
N ARG A 65 -17.92 28.96 -36.37
CA ARG A 65 -17.10 28.09 -37.24
C ARG A 65 -15.70 27.84 -36.67
N CYS A 66 -15.10 28.84 -36.01
CA CYS A 66 -13.81 28.69 -35.34
C CYS A 66 -13.89 27.63 -34.23
N GLU A 67 -14.89 27.71 -33.36
CA GLU A 67 -15.12 26.75 -32.28
C GLU A 67 -15.35 25.33 -32.82
N GLN A 68 -16.06 25.20 -33.94
CA GLN A 68 -16.24 23.91 -34.60
C GLN A 68 -14.93 23.35 -35.17
N CYS A 69 -14.07 24.21 -35.75
CA CYS A 69 -12.75 23.81 -36.23
C CYS A 69 -11.85 23.37 -35.08
N ASP A 70 -11.79 24.12 -33.98
CA ASP A 70 -11.02 23.75 -32.79
C ASP A 70 -11.44 22.38 -32.25
N LYS A 71 -12.77 22.17 -32.13
CA LYS A 71 -13.36 20.91 -31.69
C LYS A 71 -12.99 19.75 -32.62
N ASN A 72 -13.18 19.91 -33.92
CA ASN A 72 -12.86 18.88 -34.90
C ASN A 72 -11.35 18.54 -34.90
N GLY A 73 -10.50 19.55 -34.78
CA GLY A 73 -9.05 19.40 -34.70
C GLY A 73 -8.64 18.62 -33.45
N GLY A 74 -9.17 19.00 -32.29
CA GLY A 74 -8.95 18.32 -31.01
C GLY A 74 -9.44 16.87 -31.01
N GLU A 75 -10.66 16.61 -31.49
CA GLU A 75 -11.24 15.26 -31.60
C GLU A 75 -10.47 14.37 -32.58
N THR A 76 -9.98 14.92 -33.69
CA THR A 76 -9.20 14.14 -34.66
C THR A 76 -7.82 13.79 -34.10
N ALA A 77 -7.16 14.74 -33.43
CA ALA A 77 -5.93 14.49 -32.70
C ALA A 77 -6.11 13.42 -31.62
N ALA A 78 -7.22 13.48 -30.87
CA ALA A 78 -7.61 12.48 -29.88
C ALA A 78 -7.70 11.07 -30.48
N ARG A 79 -8.49 10.93 -31.55
CA ARG A 79 -8.81 9.65 -32.18
C ARG A 79 -7.59 9.01 -32.82
N THR A 80 -6.71 9.82 -33.41
CA THR A 80 -5.51 9.33 -34.10
C THR A 80 -4.35 9.06 -33.14
N GLY A 81 -4.38 9.66 -31.94
CA GLY A 81 -3.29 9.61 -30.99
C GLY A 81 -2.01 10.29 -31.48
N ARG A 82 -2.12 11.18 -32.49
CA ARG A 82 -1.01 11.82 -33.19
C ARG A 82 -1.38 13.26 -33.55
N PRO A 83 -0.40 14.15 -33.78
CA PRO A 83 -0.68 15.51 -34.19
C PRO A 83 -1.41 15.51 -35.53
N THR A 84 -2.49 16.27 -35.63
CA THR A 84 -3.28 16.39 -36.85
C THR A 84 -3.24 17.81 -37.35
N LEU A 85 -2.70 18.00 -38.56
CA LEU A 85 -2.75 19.25 -39.31
C LEU A 85 -4.08 19.36 -40.07
N TYR A 86 -4.70 20.53 -40.06
CA TYR A 86 -5.92 20.79 -40.81
C TYR A 86 -5.98 22.23 -41.30
N GLU A 87 -6.68 22.44 -42.42
CA GLU A 87 -7.03 23.77 -42.89
C GLU A 87 -8.33 24.20 -42.21
N CYS A 88 -8.32 25.33 -41.52
CA CYS A 88 -9.49 25.89 -40.88
C CYS A 88 -10.44 26.50 -41.91
N HIS A 89 -11.68 26.75 -41.49
CA HIS A 89 -12.71 27.30 -42.36
C HIS A 89 -12.37 28.68 -42.96
N ALA A 90 -11.40 29.40 -42.39
CA ALA A 90 -10.94 30.70 -42.85
C ALA A 90 -9.70 30.61 -43.78
N GLY A 91 -9.22 29.41 -44.10
CA GLY A 91 -8.10 29.19 -45.02
C GLY A 91 -6.70 29.28 -44.41
N LEU A 92 -6.61 29.29 -43.07
CA LEU A 92 -5.35 29.13 -42.34
C LEU A 92 -5.14 27.66 -41.96
N TYR A 93 -3.90 27.26 -41.73
CA TYR A 93 -3.55 25.96 -41.19
C TYR A 93 -3.36 26.03 -39.69
N ASP A 94 -4.01 25.07 -39.03
CA ASP A 94 -3.93 24.80 -37.60
C ASP A 94 -3.58 23.32 -37.37
N PHE A 95 -3.22 22.99 -36.15
CA PHE A 95 -3.04 21.61 -35.71
C PHE A 95 -3.46 21.43 -34.26
N GLY A 96 -3.81 20.19 -33.94
CA GLY A 96 -3.93 19.74 -32.55
C GLY A 96 -2.91 18.64 -32.28
N ALA A 97 -2.10 18.81 -31.23
CA ALA A 97 -1.22 17.79 -30.69
C ALA A 97 -1.83 17.25 -29.39
N PRO A 98 -2.23 15.97 -29.32
CA PRO A 98 -2.93 15.44 -28.15
C PRO A 98 -1.97 15.22 -26.98
N ILE A 99 -2.45 15.46 -25.76
CA ILE A 99 -1.78 15.12 -24.50
C ILE A 99 -2.42 13.83 -23.99
N ILE A 100 -1.64 12.75 -23.91
CA ILE A 100 -2.16 11.40 -23.63
C ILE A 100 -1.48 10.81 -22.40
N VAL A 101 -2.27 10.23 -21.50
CA VAL A 101 -1.84 9.44 -20.34
C VAL A 101 -2.55 8.09 -20.42
N ASP A 102 -1.82 6.97 -20.34
CA ASP A 102 -2.37 5.60 -20.37
C ASP A 102 -3.37 5.33 -21.52
N GLY A 103 -3.12 5.93 -22.69
CA GLY A 103 -3.99 5.80 -23.87
C GLY A 103 -5.26 6.65 -23.83
N LYS A 104 -5.50 7.42 -22.76
CA LYS A 104 -6.59 8.41 -22.66
C LYS A 104 -6.04 9.81 -22.94
N GLN A 105 -6.70 10.55 -23.82
CA GLN A 105 -6.40 11.96 -24.00
C GLN A 105 -6.94 12.75 -22.81
N ILE A 106 -6.09 13.58 -22.21
CA ILE A 106 -6.43 14.45 -21.09
C ILE A 106 -6.45 15.93 -21.49
N GLY A 107 -5.94 16.26 -22.68
CA GLY A 107 -5.97 17.60 -23.26
C GLY A 107 -5.31 17.65 -24.64
N SER A 108 -5.15 18.85 -25.19
CA SER A 108 -4.42 19.09 -26.45
C SER A 108 -3.66 20.40 -26.43
N ILE A 109 -2.51 20.43 -27.10
CA ILE A 109 -1.85 21.67 -27.50
C ILE A 109 -2.34 21.99 -28.92
N LEU A 110 -3.09 23.07 -29.06
CA LEU A 110 -3.51 23.61 -30.34
C LEU A 110 -2.48 24.65 -30.79
N GLY A 111 -2.13 24.65 -32.06
CA GLY A 111 -1.25 25.67 -32.62
C GLY A 111 -1.52 25.92 -34.10
N GLY A 112 -1.03 27.05 -34.62
CA GLY A 112 -1.25 27.42 -36.01
C GLY A 112 -1.49 28.91 -36.21
N GLN A 113 -2.57 29.23 -36.93
CA GLN A 113 -2.86 30.51 -37.57
C GLN A 113 -1.81 30.88 -38.62
N ILE A 114 -1.53 29.92 -39.50
CA ILE A 114 -0.43 29.99 -40.46
C ILE A 114 -0.96 29.85 -41.89
N LEU A 115 -0.39 30.62 -42.81
CA LEU A 115 -0.60 30.41 -44.24
C LEU A 115 0.47 29.47 -44.79
N THR A 116 0.11 28.54 -45.67
CA THR A 116 1.08 27.66 -46.34
C THR A 116 1.56 28.21 -47.69
N ALA A 117 0.87 29.23 -48.20
CA ALA A 117 1.20 29.97 -49.41
C ALA A 117 0.66 31.42 -49.31
N PRO A 118 1.12 32.36 -50.15
CA PRO A 118 0.56 33.71 -50.20
C PRO A 118 -0.97 33.71 -50.36
N PRO A 119 -1.71 34.56 -49.62
CA PRO A 119 -3.16 34.49 -49.58
C PRO A 119 -3.77 35.03 -50.89
N ASN A 120 -4.83 34.38 -51.38
CA ASN A 120 -5.64 34.92 -52.46
C ASN A 120 -6.62 35.96 -51.89
N GLU A 121 -6.26 37.23 -52.00
CA GLU A 121 -7.01 38.33 -51.38
C GLU A 121 -8.49 38.39 -51.79
N ASP A 122 -8.82 38.04 -53.04
CA ASP A 122 -10.21 38.03 -53.50
C ASP A 122 -11.04 36.96 -52.79
N LYS A 123 -10.45 35.80 -52.50
CA LYS A 123 -11.10 34.75 -51.70
C LYS A 123 -11.33 35.23 -50.26
N PHE A 124 -10.33 35.83 -49.63
CA PHE A 124 -10.47 36.36 -48.26
C PHE A 124 -11.48 37.51 -48.20
N ARG A 125 -11.53 38.38 -49.21
CA ARG A 125 -12.52 39.47 -49.32
C ARG A 125 -13.95 38.92 -49.48
N ALA A 126 -14.14 37.87 -50.27
CA ALA A 126 -15.43 37.21 -50.41
C ALA A 126 -15.85 36.53 -49.10
N TYR A 127 -14.92 35.83 -48.45
CA TYR A 127 -15.18 35.15 -47.19
C TYR A 127 -15.53 36.12 -46.05
N ALA A 128 -14.85 37.27 -45.98
CA ALA A 128 -15.18 38.32 -45.02
C ALA A 128 -16.65 38.77 -45.12
N LYS A 129 -17.16 38.94 -46.34
CA LYS A 129 -18.58 39.28 -46.56
C LYS A 129 -19.52 38.17 -46.08
N GLU A 130 -19.13 36.91 -46.26
CA GLU A 130 -19.92 35.74 -45.84
C GLU A 130 -20.09 35.69 -44.32
N ILE A 131 -19.02 35.96 -43.56
CA ILE A 131 -19.05 35.94 -42.09
C ILE A 131 -19.46 37.28 -41.46
N GLY A 132 -19.71 38.32 -42.27
CA GLY A 132 -20.09 39.65 -41.80
C GLY A 132 -18.93 40.51 -41.27
N ALA A 133 -17.69 40.24 -41.68
CA ALA A 133 -16.51 41.03 -41.34
C ALA A 133 -16.25 42.15 -42.38
N ASP A 134 -15.54 43.21 -41.97
CA ASP A 134 -15.09 44.28 -42.87
C ASP A 134 -14.07 43.73 -43.89
N PRO A 135 -14.39 43.69 -45.21
CA PRO A 135 -13.55 42.97 -46.16
C PRO A 135 -12.15 43.54 -46.36
N GLU A 136 -11.97 44.86 -46.27
CA GLU A 136 -10.67 45.48 -46.48
C GLU A 136 -9.79 45.32 -45.24
N LYS A 137 -10.37 45.47 -44.03
CA LYS A 137 -9.64 45.19 -42.79
C LYS A 137 -9.31 43.70 -42.63
N TYR A 138 -10.16 42.81 -43.12
CA TYR A 138 -9.91 41.37 -43.12
C TYR A 138 -8.71 41.00 -44.00
N VAL A 139 -8.63 41.58 -45.21
CA VAL A 139 -7.48 41.41 -46.11
C VAL A 139 -6.21 42.06 -45.54
N GLU A 140 -6.31 43.24 -44.92
CA GLU A 140 -5.14 43.84 -44.25
C GLU A 140 -4.63 42.95 -43.12
N ALA A 141 -5.53 42.34 -42.34
CA ALA A 141 -5.16 41.43 -41.26
C ALA A 141 -4.53 40.12 -41.78
N VAL A 142 -5.05 39.54 -42.88
CA VAL A 142 -4.48 38.30 -43.43
C VAL A 142 -3.07 38.51 -44.00
N ARG A 143 -2.75 39.71 -44.51
CA ARG A 143 -1.38 40.06 -44.96
C ARG A 143 -0.34 40.01 -43.85
N LYS A 144 -0.76 40.16 -42.59
CA LYS A 144 0.12 40.10 -41.41
C LYS A 144 0.35 38.67 -40.92
N ILE A 145 -0.38 37.68 -41.46
CA ILE A 145 -0.23 36.28 -41.07
C ILE A 145 1.08 35.71 -41.60
N GLN A 146 1.77 34.98 -40.74
CA GLN A 146 3.00 34.31 -41.10
C GLN A 146 2.75 33.22 -42.15
N ILE A 147 3.60 33.21 -43.18
CA ILE A 147 3.61 32.18 -44.22
C ILE A 147 4.70 31.16 -43.88
N MET A 148 4.34 29.89 -43.80
CA MET A 148 5.25 28.79 -43.50
C MET A 148 4.88 27.56 -44.34
N PRO A 149 5.86 26.88 -44.98
CA PRO A 149 5.59 25.65 -45.69
C PRO A 149 4.91 24.61 -44.79
N ARG A 150 3.93 23.89 -45.33
CA ARG A 150 3.16 22.87 -44.62
C ARG A 150 4.06 21.87 -43.86
N GLU A 151 5.12 21.40 -44.51
CA GLU A 151 6.07 20.44 -43.93
C GLU A 151 6.75 20.98 -42.65
N ARG A 152 7.08 22.27 -42.60
CA ARG A 152 7.66 22.90 -41.40
C ARG A 152 6.63 22.98 -40.25
N LEU A 153 5.36 23.18 -40.57
CA LEU A 153 4.28 23.16 -39.58
C LEU A 153 4.04 21.73 -39.05
N GLU A 154 4.14 20.71 -39.91
CA GLU A 154 4.06 19.30 -39.53
C GLU A 154 5.20 18.92 -38.56
N TYR A 155 6.44 19.34 -38.84
CA TYR A 155 7.55 19.14 -37.91
C TYR A 155 7.36 19.87 -36.57
N ALA A 156 6.80 21.09 -36.59
CA ALA A 156 6.51 21.82 -35.36
C ALA A 156 5.44 21.10 -34.51
N ALA A 157 4.41 20.58 -35.15
CA ALA A 157 3.35 19.80 -34.49
C ALA A 157 3.89 18.48 -33.89
N GLU A 158 4.75 17.78 -34.62
CA GLU A 158 5.41 16.55 -34.12
C GLU A 158 6.34 16.83 -32.94
N VAL A 159 7.09 17.93 -32.97
CA VAL A 159 7.95 18.34 -31.86
C VAL A 159 7.12 18.64 -30.60
N LEU A 160 6.02 19.39 -30.71
CA LEU A 160 5.10 19.59 -29.58
C LEU A 160 4.49 18.29 -29.08
N PHE A 161 4.08 17.41 -29.98
CA PHE A 161 3.51 16.12 -29.60
C PHE A 161 4.52 15.24 -28.84
N MET A 162 5.77 15.16 -29.30
CA MET A 162 6.82 14.39 -28.62
C MET A 162 7.11 14.96 -27.22
N MET A 163 7.13 16.28 -27.08
CA MET A 163 7.37 16.93 -25.79
C MET A 163 6.17 16.77 -24.85
N ALA A 164 4.95 17.00 -25.33
CA ALA A 164 3.72 16.76 -24.60
C ALA A 164 3.63 15.31 -24.12
N SER A 165 3.93 14.35 -24.98
CA SER A 165 3.96 12.92 -24.63
C SER A 165 5.01 12.60 -23.58
N SER A 166 6.21 13.19 -23.69
CA SER A 166 7.30 12.96 -22.75
C SER A 166 6.99 13.53 -21.36
N PHE A 167 6.48 14.75 -21.29
CA PHE A 167 6.09 15.39 -20.04
C PHE A 167 4.86 14.74 -19.41
N SER A 168 3.86 14.39 -20.22
CA SER A 168 2.68 13.65 -19.76
C SER A 168 3.07 12.33 -19.09
N ARG A 169 3.99 11.57 -19.70
CA ARG A 169 4.54 10.33 -19.12
C ARG A 169 5.33 10.60 -17.84
N MET A 170 6.14 11.65 -17.81
CA MET A 170 6.93 12.02 -16.63
C MET A 170 6.03 12.42 -15.45
N GLY A 171 5.04 13.27 -15.67
CA GLY A 171 4.06 13.65 -14.67
C GLY A 171 3.21 12.48 -14.19
N HIS A 172 2.84 11.57 -15.09
CA HIS A 172 2.19 10.33 -14.70
C HIS A 172 3.06 9.47 -13.78
N TYR A 173 4.37 9.32 -14.08
CA TYR A 173 5.27 8.61 -13.18
C TYR A 173 5.40 9.30 -11.82
N GLN A 174 5.46 10.64 -11.78
CA GLN A 174 5.44 11.39 -10.52
C GLN A 174 4.15 11.14 -9.72
N TYR A 175 3.00 11.15 -10.39
CA TYR A 175 1.70 10.83 -9.78
C TYR A 175 1.69 9.43 -9.17
N GLN A 176 2.12 8.42 -9.94
CA GLN A 176 2.20 7.03 -9.49
C GLN A 176 3.19 6.86 -8.32
N LEU A 177 4.34 7.53 -8.37
CA LEU A 177 5.32 7.51 -7.28
C LEU A 177 4.75 8.07 -5.98
N ARG A 178 4.01 9.18 -6.04
CA ARG A 178 3.32 9.76 -4.87
C ARG A 178 2.31 8.77 -4.29
N LYS A 179 1.47 8.17 -5.14
CA LYS A 179 0.48 7.17 -4.71
C LYS A 179 1.10 5.94 -4.09
N MET A 180 2.21 5.47 -4.65
CA MET A 180 2.97 4.35 -4.10
C MET A 180 3.57 4.69 -2.74
N ALA A 181 4.11 5.90 -2.57
CA ALA A 181 4.65 6.36 -1.29
C ALA A 181 3.56 6.50 -0.20
N GLU A 182 2.39 7.04 -0.56
CA GLU A 182 1.21 7.10 0.32
C GLU A 182 0.84 5.68 0.80
N SER A 183 0.71 4.73 -0.13
CA SER A 183 0.37 3.34 0.18
C SER A 183 1.44 2.62 1.03
N ILE A 184 2.73 2.89 0.80
CA ILE A 184 3.82 2.36 1.63
C ILE A 184 3.68 2.88 3.06
N ASN A 185 3.38 4.17 3.25
CA ASN A 185 3.27 4.75 4.59
C ASN A 185 2.04 4.21 5.35
N GLU A 186 0.90 4.06 4.67
CA GLU A 186 -0.29 3.40 5.24
C GLU A 186 0.03 1.96 5.66
N THR A 187 0.68 1.19 4.78
CA THR A 187 1.07 -0.20 5.09
C THR A 187 2.05 -0.25 6.26
N ALA A 188 3.02 0.66 6.32
CA ALA A 188 3.97 0.75 7.42
C ALA A 188 3.29 1.03 8.76
N MET A 189 2.27 1.91 8.78
CA MET A 189 1.46 2.17 9.98
C MET A 189 0.69 0.92 10.43
N HIS A 190 0.09 0.19 9.50
CA HIS A 190 -0.60 -1.07 9.81
C HIS A 190 0.34 -2.13 10.40
N VAL A 191 1.53 -2.29 9.81
CA VAL A 191 2.53 -3.23 10.32
C VAL A 191 3.03 -2.77 11.69
N SER A 192 3.28 -1.48 11.90
CA SER A 192 3.67 -0.93 13.21
C SER A 192 2.67 -1.27 14.31
N ALA A 193 1.36 -1.07 14.05
CA ALA A 193 0.31 -1.41 15.01
C ALA A 193 0.29 -2.92 15.33
N ALA A 194 0.46 -3.78 14.32
CA ALA A 194 0.56 -5.22 14.52
C ALA A 194 1.81 -5.62 15.33
N MET A 195 2.94 -4.92 15.16
CA MET A 195 4.15 -5.16 15.95
C MET A 195 3.97 -4.77 17.41
N GLU A 196 3.25 -3.68 17.71
CA GLU A 196 2.89 -3.30 19.08
C GLU A 196 2.00 -4.36 19.76
N GLU A 197 1.01 -4.88 19.04
CA GLU A 197 0.15 -5.96 19.54
C GLU A 197 0.95 -7.25 19.79
N LEU A 198 1.86 -7.61 18.87
CA LEU A 198 2.77 -8.75 19.05
C LEU A 198 3.71 -8.57 20.25
N ALA A 199 4.19 -7.35 20.50
CA ALA A 199 5.03 -7.05 21.66
C ALA A 199 4.26 -7.18 22.98
N ALA A 200 3.01 -6.71 23.02
CA ALA A 200 2.13 -6.88 24.17
C ALA A 200 1.86 -8.38 24.42
N SER A 201 1.51 -9.14 23.39
CA SER A 201 1.28 -10.58 23.48
C SER A 201 2.52 -11.34 23.96
N ALA A 202 3.72 -10.98 23.47
CA ALA A 202 4.97 -11.57 23.94
C ALA A 202 5.21 -11.33 25.45
N ASN A 203 4.89 -10.13 25.94
CA ASN A 203 4.96 -9.82 27.37
C ASN A 203 3.95 -10.64 28.19
N ASP A 204 2.70 -10.76 27.73
CA ASP A 204 1.67 -11.57 28.39
C ASP A 204 2.06 -13.05 28.47
N VAL A 205 2.63 -13.61 27.41
CA VAL A 205 3.15 -14.99 27.42
C VAL A 205 4.28 -15.13 28.45
N ASN A 206 5.20 -14.16 28.52
CA ASN A 206 6.29 -14.19 29.50
C ASN A 206 5.77 -14.09 30.95
N GLU A 207 4.76 -13.28 31.23
CA GLU A 207 4.12 -13.21 32.55
C GLU A 207 3.40 -14.51 32.90
N ASN A 208 2.64 -15.08 31.95
CA ASN A 208 2.00 -16.38 32.12
C ASN A 208 3.03 -17.49 32.38
N GLN A 209 4.17 -17.45 31.70
CA GLN A 209 5.26 -18.42 31.92
C GLN A 209 5.85 -18.31 33.32
N LYS A 210 6.03 -17.10 33.85
CA LYS A 210 6.46 -16.89 35.25
C LYS A 210 5.43 -17.43 36.23
N GLY A 211 4.14 -17.20 35.98
CA GLY A 211 3.04 -17.75 36.78
C GLY A 211 3.04 -19.28 36.77
N LEU A 212 3.19 -19.88 35.60
CA LEU A 212 3.26 -21.34 35.42
C LEU A 212 4.45 -21.93 36.20
N ASN A 213 5.63 -21.33 36.11
CA ASN A 213 6.81 -21.80 36.85
C ASN A 213 6.56 -21.81 38.37
N LYS A 214 5.88 -20.79 38.91
CA LYS A 214 5.54 -20.73 40.33
C LYS A 214 4.55 -21.83 40.74
N GLU A 215 3.55 -22.14 39.91
CA GLU A 215 2.64 -23.25 40.18
C GLU A 215 3.34 -24.61 40.09
N ILE A 216 4.29 -24.77 39.18
CA ILE A 216 5.13 -25.97 39.09
C ILE A 216 5.96 -26.16 40.37
N GLU A 217 6.59 -25.09 40.87
CA GLU A 217 7.32 -25.13 42.14
C GLU A 217 6.41 -25.56 43.31
N ASN A 218 5.18 -25.06 43.37
CA ASN A 218 4.19 -25.46 44.37
C ASN A 218 3.85 -26.95 44.26
N VAL A 219 3.57 -27.46 43.05
CA VAL A 219 3.26 -28.87 42.81
C VAL A 219 4.44 -29.77 43.19
N SER A 220 5.67 -29.38 42.83
CA SER A 220 6.89 -30.09 43.21
C SER A 220 7.06 -30.16 44.73
N ALA A 221 6.83 -29.06 45.44
CA ALA A 221 6.90 -29.02 46.90
C ALA A 221 5.82 -29.89 47.57
N ILE A 222 4.60 -29.92 47.04
CA ILE A 222 3.52 -30.79 47.53
C ILE A 222 3.85 -32.26 47.27
N SER A 223 4.33 -32.59 46.06
CA SER A 223 4.76 -33.94 45.68
C SER A 223 5.87 -34.47 46.60
N SER A 224 6.85 -33.64 46.92
CA SER A 224 7.91 -33.96 47.90
C SER A 224 7.35 -34.29 49.28
N LYS A 225 6.37 -33.51 49.78
CA LYS A 225 5.69 -33.80 51.05
C LYS A 225 4.90 -35.11 50.99
N ILE A 226 4.22 -35.41 49.88
CA ILE A 226 3.52 -36.68 49.70
C ILE A 226 4.50 -37.84 49.81
N ASN A 227 5.67 -37.75 49.17
CA ASN A 227 6.72 -38.77 49.28
C ASN A 227 7.18 -38.98 50.74
N GLU A 228 7.36 -37.91 51.52
CA GLU A 228 7.70 -37.99 52.94
C GLU A 228 6.62 -38.74 53.75
N PHE A 229 5.35 -38.37 53.57
CA PHE A 229 4.23 -39.04 54.24
C PHE A 229 4.10 -40.50 53.82
N THR A 230 4.28 -40.80 52.53
CA THR A 230 4.19 -42.15 51.97
C THR A 230 5.29 -43.04 52.55
N SER A 231 6.50 -42.51 52.75
CA SER A 231 7.58 -43.20 53.47
C SER A 231 7.20 -43.52 54.93
N LEU A 232 6.62 -42.56 55.66
CA LEU A 232 6.18 -42.77 57.03
C LEU A 232 5.09 -43.86 57.12
N ILE A 233 4.11 -43.84 56.22
CA ILE A 233 3.06 -44.86 56.18
C ILE A 233 3.64 -46.24 55.86
N ARG A 234 4.63 -46.31 54.97
CA ARG A 234 5.37 -47.56 54.67
C ARG A 234 6.01 -48.15 55.93
N ASP A 235 6.64 -47.30 56.74
CA ASP A 235 7.28 -47.69 57.99
C ASP A 235 6.25 -48.14 59.04
N ILE A 236 5.12 -47.44 59.15
CA ILE A 236 4.00 -47.83 60.03
C ILE A 236 3.46 -49.19 59.59
N ALA A 237 3.15 -49.39 58.31
CA ALA A 237 2.66 -50.66 57.79
C ALA A 237 3.63 -51.81 58.09
N LYS A 238 4.94 -51.58 57.94
CA LYS A 238 5.99 -52.56 58.29
C LYS A 238 6.00 -52.89 59.79
N GLN A 239 5.88 -51.89 60.66
CA GLN A 239 5.79 -52.11 62.11
C GLN A 239 4.51 -52.84 62.51
N THR A 240 3.36 -52.45 61.95
CA THR A 240 2.07 -53.12 62.19
C THR A 240 2.11 -54.58 61.73
N ARG A 241 2.76 -54.87 60.61
CA ARG A 241 2.96 -56.25 60.12
C ARG A 241 3.76 -57.09 61.10
N LEU A 242 4.83 -56.53 61.66
CA LEU A 242 5.66 -57.19 62.68
C LEU A 242 4.89 -57.40 63.99
N LEU A 243 4.11 -56.41 64.43
CA LEU A 243 3.25 -56.53 65.62
C LEU A 243 2.19 -57.62 65.44
N GLY A 244 1.50 -57.64 64.30
CA GLY A 244 0.52 -58.68 63.95
C GLY A 244 1.14 -60.06 63.88
N LEU A 245 2.36 -60.19 63.34
CA LEU A 245 3.10 -61.46 63.31
C LEU A 245 3.44 -61.94 64.72
N ASN A 246 3.98 -61.07 65.58
CA ASN A 246 4.31 -61.40 66.97
C ASN A 246 3.05 -61.81 67.76
N ALA A 247 1.93 -61.11 67.56
CA ALA A 247 0.66 -61.45 68.18
C ALA A 247 0.10 -62.80 67.68
N SER A 248 0.25 -63.10 66.39
CA SER A 248 -0.14 -64.40 65.81
C SER A 248 0.68 -65.56 66.38
N ILE A 249 1.99 -65.36 66.57
CA ILE A 249 2.88 -66.35 67.22
C ILE A 249 2.43 -66.62 68.66
N GLU A 250 2.15 -65.57 69.45
CA GLU A 250 1.76 -65.74 70.85
C GLU A 250 0.34 -66.33 70.98
N ALA A 251 -0.57 -65.99 70.05
CA ALA A 251 -1.89 -66.61 69.96
C ALA A 251 -1.80 -68.12 69.65
N ALA A 252 -0.91 -68.54 68.76
CA ALA A 252 -0.64 -69.95 68.50
C ALA A 252 -0.05 -70.66 69.74
N ARG A 253 0.79 -69.95 70.50
CA ARG A 253 1.42 -70.45 71.74
C ARG A 253 0.42 -70.69 72.87
N ALA A 254 -0.65 -69.88 72.94
CA ALA A 254 -1.75 -70.03 73.89
C ALA A 254 -2.75 -71.16 73.53
N GLY A 255 -2.55 -71.86 72.40
CA GLY A 255 -3.38 -73.00 71.99
C GLY A 255 -4.85 -72.62 71.78
N THR A 256 -5.78 -73.38 72.37
CA THR A 256 -7.23 -73.16 72.21
C THR A 256 -7.72 -71.84 72.80
N ALA A 257 -7.04 -71.30 73.82
CA ALA A 257 -7.37 -70.02 74.43
C ALA A 257 -6.99 -68.81 73.54
N GLY A 258 -6.05 -68.99 72.61
CA GLY A 258 -5.58 -67.96 71.68
C GLY A 258 -6.29 -67.92 70.33
N ALA A 259 -7.19 -68.86 70.05
CA ALA A 259 -7.80 -69.03 68.72
C ALA A 259 -8.50 -67.76 68.19
N GLY A 260 -9.20 -67.01 69.04
CA GLY A 260 -9.82 -65.73 68.65
C GLY A 260 -8.79 -64.63 68.36
N PHE A 261 -7.70 -64.56 69.13
CA PHE A 261 -6.61 -63.61 68.90
C PHE A 261 -5.80 -63.92 67.64
N ALA A 262 -5.69 -65.19 67.25
CA ALA A 262 -5.02 -65.60 66.01
C ALA A 262 -5.73 -65.02 64.78
N VAL A 263 -7.06 -65.11 64.74
CA VAL A 263 -7.89 -64.55 63.63
C VAL A 263 -7.69 -63.04 63.51
N VAL A 264 -7.74 -62.31 64.63
CA VAL A 264 -7.54 -60.86 64.64
C VAL A 264 -6.13 -60.48 64.19
N SER A 265 -5.11 -61.22 64.64
CA SER A 265 -3.71 -60.95 64.28
C SER A 265 -3.42 -61.20 62.80
N GLU A 266 -4.05 -62.22 62.20
CA GLU A 266 -3.96 -62.47 60.77
C GLU A 266 -4.64 -61.37 59.94
N GLU A 267 -5.79 -60.86 60.41
CA GLU A 267 -6.48 -59.75 59.75
C GLU A 267 -5.66 -58.44 59.83
N ILE A 268 -5.02 -58.16 60.97
CA ILE A 268 -4.06 -57.03 61.11
C ILE A 268 -2.90 -57.18 60.12
N GLY A 269 -2.39 -58.39 59.94
CA GLY A 269 -1.34 -58.68 58.97
C GLY A 269 -1.76 -58.38 57.53
N LYS A 270 -2.96 -58.78 57.14
CA LYS A 270 -3.54 -58.49 55.82
C LYS A 270 -3.76 -56.99 55.60
N LEU A 271 -4.26 -56.27 56.62
CA LEU A 271 -4.41 -54.81 56.54
C LEU A 271 -3.06 -54.11 56.36
N ALA A 272 -2.02 -54.56 57.05
CA ALA A 272 -0.68 -54.00 56.92
C ALA A 272 -0.09 -54.23 55.52
N ASP A 273 -0.26 -55.44 54.95
CA ASP A 273 0.18 -55.72 53.58
C ASP A 273 -0.60 -54.89 52.55
N SER A 274 -1.91 -54.75 52.71
CA SER A 274 -2.76 -53.92 51.85
C SER A 274 -2.39 -52.43 51.94
N SER A 275 -2.05 -51.94 53.14
CA SER A 275 -1.57 -50.57 53.34
C SER A 275 -0.24 -50.33 52.62
N ARG A 276 0.68 -51.29 52.68
CA ARG A 276 1.95 -51.23 51.94
C ARG A 276 1.73 -51.22 50.43
N GLU A 277 0.86 -52.08 49.89
CA GLU A 277 0.56 -52.09 48.45
C GLU A 277 -0.05 -50.75 47.99
N THR A 278 -0.90 -50.15 48.82
CA THR A 278 -1.51 -48.84 48.54
C THR A 278 -0.45 -47.72 48.51
N VAL A 279 0.47 -47.73 49.48
CA VAL A 279 1.61 -46.81 49.55
C VAL A 279 2.51 -46.93 48.32
N ASP A 280 2.77 -48.14 47.84
CA ASP A 280 3.60 -48.35 46.65
C ASP A 280 2.92 -47.80 45.38
N LYS A 281 1.59 -47.91 45.26
CA LYS A 281 0.82 -47.25 44.19
C LYS A 281 0.82 -45.72 44.28
N ILE A 282 0.75 -45.16 45.49
CA ILE A 282 0.86 -43.70 45.71
C ILE A 282 2.24 -43.21 45.27
N GLN A 283 3.31 -43.97 45.58
CA GLN A 283 4.66 -43.64 45.14
C GLN A 283 4.74 -43.60 43.60
N GLU A 284 4.20 -44.61 42.92
CA GLU A 284 4.16 -44.66 41.46
C GLU A 284 3.46 -43.43 40.85
N PHE A 285 2.30 -43.03 41.38
CA PHE A 285 1.63 -41.81 40.90
C PHE A 285 2.42 -40.53 41.19
N THR A 286 3.12 -40.47 42.31
CA THR A 286 3.92 -39.30 42.70
C THR A 286 5.17 -39.17 41.82
N ASP A 287 5.78 -40.29 41.44
CA ASP A 287 6.88 -40.34 40.48
C ASP A 287 6.43 -39.88 39.09
N GLN A 288 5.25 -40.32 38.63
CA GLN A 288 4.64 -39.86 37.36
C GLN A 288 4.37 -38.34 37.38
N ILE A 289 3.90 -37.80 38.51
CA ILE A 289 3.73 -36.34 38.68
C ILE A 289 5.08 -35.63 38.54
N GLY A 290 6.14 -36.18 39.13
CA GLY A 290 7.49 -35.62 39.04
C GLY A 290 8.01 -35.57 37.60
N GLU A 291 7.80 -36.65 36.84
CA GLU A 291 8.16 -36.70 35.41
C GLU A 291 7.39 -35.66 34.59
N SER A 292 6.07 -35.57 34.78
CA SER A 292 5.22 -34.59 34.10
C SER A 292 5.59 -33.13 34.43
N VAL A 293 5.95 -32.86 35.69
CA VAL A 293 6.48 -31.56 36.12
C VAL A 293 7.76 -31.22 35.36
N ASN A 294 8.74 -32.13 35.31
CA ASN A 294 10.01 -31.88 34.61
C ASN A 294 9.80 -31.64 33.11
N GLU A 295 8.91 -32.40 32.47
CA GLU A 295 8.55 -32.17 31.07
C GLU A 295 7.92 -30.78 30.86
N THR A 296 7.05 -30.37 31.79
CA THR A 296 6.39 -29.05 31.73
C THR A 296 7.39 -27.91 31.90
N VAL A 297 8.38 -28.04 32.80
CA VAL A 297 9.47 -27.06 32.95
C VAL A 297 10.25 -26.94 31.64
N SER A 298 10.64 -28.07 31.04
CA SER A 298 11.40 -28.07 29.79
C SER A 298 10.64 -27.37 28.65
N LYS A 299 9.33 -27.64 28.51
CA LYS A 299 8.47 -26.94 27.53
C LYS A 299 8.34 -25.45 27.85
N GLY A 300 8.31 -25.10 29.12
CA GLY A 300 8.27 -23.71 29.59
C GLY A 300 9.52 -22.92 29.25
N GLU A 301 10.71 -23.52 29.42
CA GLU A 301 11.99 -22.93 29.03
C GLU A 301 12.06 -22.70 27.52
N ALA A 302 11.67 -23.69 26.72
CA ALA A 302 11.59 -23.55 25.26
C ALA A 302 10.62 -22.42 24.85
N THR A 303 9.49 -22.28 25.54
CA THR A 303 8.53 -21.20 25.31
C THR A 303 9.16 -19.83 25.63
N SER A 304 9.91 -19.72 26.73
CA SER A 304 10.61 -18.48 27.09
C SER A 304 11.69 -18.11 26.07
N GLU A 305 12.38 -19.09 25.49
CA GLU A 305 13.37 -18.85 24.43
C GLU A 305 12.70 -18.30 23.16
N ILE A 306 11.59 -18.92 22.74
CA ILE A 306 10.81 -18.48 21.56
C ILE A 306 10.32 -17.03 21.75
N VAL A 307 9.82 -16.68 22.94
CA VAL A 307 9.40 -15.31 23.26
C VAL A 307 10.56 -14.32 23.17
N GLY A 308 11.76 -14.70 23.61
CA GLY A 308 12.96 -13.88 23.48
C GLY A 308 13.38 -13.65 22.02
N GLN A 309 13.31 -14.69 21.19
CA GLN A 309 13.55 -14.57 19.75
C GLN A 309 12.50 -13.70 19.07
N GLN A 310 11.22 -13.89 19.42
CA GLN A 310 10.11 -13.08 18.90
C GLN A 310 10.28 -11.60 19.24
N THR A 311 10.66 -11.26 20.47
CA THR A 311 10.92 -9.87 20.89
C THR A 311 12.06 -9.24 20.08
N SER A 312 13.12 -9.99 19.81
CA SER A 312 14.23 -9.53 18.97
C SER A 312 13.79 -9.27 17.53
N ALA A 313 13.04 -10.20 16.94
CA ALA A 313 12.48 -10.03 15.59
C ALA A 313 11.54 -8.83 15.51
N ILE A 314 10.74 -8.57 16.56
CA ILE A 314 9.88 -7.39 16.63
C ILE A 314 10.69 -6.09 16.55
N ALA A 315 11.80 -6.01 17.31
CA ALA A 315 12.68 -4.85 17.30
C ALA A 315 13.34 -4.62 15.92
N GLU A 316 13.76 -5.70 15.25
CA GLU A 316 14.31 -5.62 13.89
C GLU A 316 13.28 -5.09 12.88
N VAL A 317 12.05 -5.60 12.91
CA VAL A 317 10.98 -5.10 12.02
C VAL A 317 10.67 -3.64 12.30
N ALA A 318 10.65 -3.20 13.56
CA ALA A 318 10.43 -1.79 13.90
C ALA A 318 11.52 -0.87 13.32
N GLN A 319 12.77 -1.32 13.30
CA GLN A 319 13.87 -0.59 12.65
C GLN A 319 13.69 -0.51 11.13
N GLU A 320 13.30 -1.61 10.49
CA GLU A 320 13.04 -1.64 9.06
C GLU A 320 11.82 -0.79 8.66
N LEU A 321 10.80 -0.71 9.50
CA LEU A 321 9.66 0.21 9.30
C LEU A 321 10.09 1.68 9.31
N THR A 322 11.03 2.04 10.18
CA THR A 322 11.58 3.41 10.21
C THR A 322 12.28 3.73 8.90
N ARG A 323 13.13 2.81 8.40
CA ARG A 323 13.80 2.94 7.10
C ARG A 323 12.81 3.00 5.93
N LEU A 324 11.73 2.23 6.01
CA LEU A 324 10.68 2.21 4.99
C LEU A 324 9.96 3.56 4.93
N SER A 325 9.65 4.17 6.08
CA SER A 325 9.05 5.50 6.16
C SER A 325 9.99 6.59 5.59
N GLU A 326 11.28 6.54 5.92
CA GLU A 326 12.29 7.45 5.33
C GLU A 326 12.37 7.31 3.80
N THR A 327 12.32 6.08 3.31
CA THR A 327 12.36 5.80 1.86
C THR A 327 11.10 6.31 1.17
N ALA A 328 9.92 6.12 1.78
CA ALA A 328 8.66 6.69 1.30
C ALA A 328 8.73 8.23 1.26
N GLY A 329 9.30 8.87 2.28
CA GLY A 329 9.54 10.32 2.30
C GLY A 329 10.38 10.80 1.12
N LYS A 330 11.50 10.11 0.81
CA LYS A 330 12.34 10.42 -0.36
C LYS A 330 11.60 10.25 -1.68
N LEU A 331 10.71 9.26 -1.80
CA LEU A 331 9.89 9.10 -3.00
C LEU A 331 8.93 10.28 -3.21
N VAL A 332 8.33 10.79 -2.12
CA VAL A 332 7.49 12.00 -2.17
C VAL A 332 8.30 13.23 -2.58
N GLU A 333 9.52 13.39 -2.05
CA GLU A 333 10.41 14.48 -2.46
C GLU A 333 10.77 14.42 -3.95
N LEU A 334 11.10 13.23 -4.46
CA LEU A 334 11.38 13.02 -5.89
C LEU A 334 10.15 13.28 -6.76
N ALA A 335 8.96 12.91 -6.30
CA ALA A 335 7.71 13.18 -7.01
C ALA A 335 7.36 14.67 -7.05
N ASN A 336 7.75 15.42 -6.01
CA ASN A 336 7.45 16.85 -5.86
C ASN A 336 8.54 17.77 -6.42
N HIS A 337 9.66 17.23 -6.90
CA HIS A 337 10.71 18.02 -7.51
C HIS A 337 10.22 18.56 -8.87
N LYS A 338 9.70 19.78 -8.82
CA LYS A 338 9.27 20.60 -9.96
C LYS A 338 10.41 21.40 -10.55
#